data_AF-M2T330-F1
#
_entry.id   AF-M2T330-F1
#
_cell.length_a   1.000
_cell.length_b   1.000
_cell.length_c   1.000
_cell.angle_alpha   90.00
_cell.angle_beta   90.00
_cell.angle_gamma   90.00
#
_symmetry.space_group_name_H-M   'P 1'
#
loop_
_entity.id
_entity.type
_entity.pdbx_description
1 polymer ?
#
loop_
_entity_poly.entity_id
_entity_poly.type
_entity_poly.pdbx_seq_one_letter_code
_entity_poly.pdbx_strand_id
1 'polypeptide(L)'
;MHFSTIFTASAMAGAALAAEHTVAVGDKAGNLVFKPDSIMAAEGDTVIFKFWPKNHSVAQATFANPCQPMNNGFWSGFVPTSDAEKVATTTFTYEVTNASAPIWFYCTQGMHCQNGMVGVINPPQSGARTLEAFKTAAKAATGNVSPTSTAGTGGNLTESDNSTSTEPSGSPSSSSSAPQATGAASHVAGSALFAGLAGAFTFFML
;
A
#
# COMPACT_ATOMS: atom_id res chain seq x y z
N MET A 1 -43.41 -44.54 -37.51
CA MET A 1 -42.22 -44.81 -36.66
C MET A 1 -41.59 -43.46 -36.35
N HIS A 2 -41.72 -42.97 -35.10
CA HIS A 2 -41.14 -41.69 -34.68
C HIS A 2 -39.84 -41.99 -33.91
N PHE A 3 -38.71 -41.52 -34.42
CA PHE A 3 -37.42 -41.58 -33.74
C PHE A 3 -37.09 -40.18 -33.22
N SER A 4 -37.15 -40.00 -31.89
CA SER A 4 -36.69 -38.80 -31.21
C SER A 4 -35.20 -38.94 -30.89
N THR A 5 -34.36 -38.14 -31.55
CA THR A 5 -32.93 -38.02 -31.24
C THR A 5 -32.72 -36.96 -30.17
N ILE A 6 -32.25 -37.38 -29.00
CA ILE A 6 -31.84 -36.49 -27.90
C ILE A 6 -30.38 -36.09 -28.17
N PHE A 7 -30.13 -34.82 -28.52
CA PHE A 7 -28.78 -34.27 -28.55
C PHE A 7 -28.34 -33.95 -27.13
N THR A 8 -27.38 -34.71 -26.61
CA THR A 8 -26.73 -34.42 -25.33
C THR A 8 -25.67 -33.34 -25.58
N ALA A 9 -25.96 -32.10 -25.17
CA ALA A 9 -24.98 -31.02 -25.21
C ALA A 9 -24.01 -31.18 -24.02
N SER A 10 -22.76 -31.55 -24.31
CA SER A 10 -21.69 -31.57 -23.33
C SER A 10 -21.22 -30.13 -23.07
N ALA A 11 -21.51 -29.58 -21.89
CA ALA A 11 -21.06 -28.26 -21.48
C ALA A 11 -19.56 -28.31 -21.12
N MET A 12 -18.72 -27.59 -21.87
CA MET A 12 -17.34 -27.34 -21.49
C MET A 12 -17.34 -26.25 -20.41
N ALA A 13 -17.08 -26.62 -19.17
CA ALA A 13 -16.81 -25.66 -18.11
C ALA A 13 -15.41 -25.06 -18.33
N GLY A 14 -15.36 -23.82 -18.82
CA GLY A 14 -14.12 -23.05 -18.86
C GLY A 14 -13.77 -22.54 -17.46
N ALA A 15 -12.56 -22.80 -16.98
CA ALA A 15 -12.04 -22.14 -15.78
C ALA A 15 -11.79 -20.66 -16.12
N ALA A 16 -12.59 -19.75 -15.54
CA ALA A 16 -12.30 -18.33 -15.59
C ALA A 16 -11.15 -18.05 -14.61
N LEU A 17 -9.97 -17.71 -15.13
CA LEU A 17 -8.86 -17.22 -14.31
C LEU A 17 -9.06 -15.72 -14.06
N ALA A 18 -8.91 -15.29 -12.81
CA ALA A 18 -8.84 -13.87 -12.46
C ALA A 18 -7.64 -13.22 -13.17
N ALA A 19 -7.87 -12.10 -13.87
CA ALA A 19 -6.82 -11.39 -14.56
C ALA A 19 -6.14 -10.35 -13.67
N GLU A 20 -4.86 -10.06 -13.97
CA GLU A 20 -4.10 -9.00 -13.33
C GLU A 20 -3.97 -7.79 -14.27
N HIS A 21 -4.29 -6.60 -13.74
CA HIS A 21 -4.15 -5.32 -14.44
C HIS A 21 -3.11 -4.46 -13.74
N THR A 22 -2.05 -4.04 -14.43
CA THR A 22 -1.02 -3.19 -13.81
C THR A 22 -1.28 -1.70 -14.08
N VAL A 23 -1.19 -0.88 -13.04
CA VAL A 23 -1.18 0.59 -13.09
C VAL A 23 0.17 1.08 -12.58
N ALA A 24 0.89 1.83 -13.41
CA ALA A 24 2.02 2.61 -12.97
C ALA A 24 1.52 3.85 -12.19
N VAL A 25 2.05 4.06 -10.99
CA VAL A 25 1.81 5.24 -10.15
C VAL A 25 3.02 6.16 -10.30
N GLY A 26 2.86 7.19 -11.12
CA GLY A 26 3.97 7.94 -11.70
C GLY A 26 4.59 7.22 -12.91
N ASP A 27 5.68 7.77 -13.42
CA ASP A 27 6.51 7.13 -14.43
C ASP A 27 8.00 7.44 -14.25
N LYS A 28 8.83 6.83 -15.09
CA LYS A 28 10.28 7.03 -15.11
C LYS A 28 10.70 8.50 -15.28
N ALA A 29 9.92 9.29 -16.01
CA ALA A 29 10.17 10.71 -16.21
C ALA A 29 9.73 11.56 -15.00
N GLY A 30 9.12 10.94 -13.99
CA GLY A 30 8.62 11.60 -12.80
C GLY A 30 7.30 12.35 -13.03
N ASN A 31 6.53 12.01 -14.07
CA ASN A 31 5.23 12.63 -14.31
C ASN A 31 4.24 12.23 -13.22
N LEU A 32 3.28 13.13 -12.92
CA LEU A 32 2.24 12.93 -11.92
C LEU A 32 1.02 12.26 -12.58
N VAL A 33 1.13 10.97 -12.86
CA VAL A 33 0.16 10.25 -13.70
C VAL A 33 -0.11 8.84 -13.18
N PHE A 34 -1.32 8.34 -13.40
CA PHE A 34 -1.60 6.91 -13.36
C PHE A 34 -1.57 6.37 -14.79
N LYS A 35 -0.86 5.27 -15.05
CA LYS A 35 -0.75 4.73 -16.41
C LYS A 35 -0.97 3.21 -16.45
N PRO A 36 -2.06 2.74 -17.10
CA PRO A 36 -3.18 3.52 -17.62
C PRO A 36 -3.95 4.23 -16.48
N ASP A 37 -4.65 5.33 -16.80
CA ASP A 37 -5.53 6.06 -15.88
C ASP A 37 -6.99 5.59 -15.95
N SER A 38 -7.28 4.64 -16.85
CA SER A 38 -8.59 4.04 -17.07
C SER A 38 -8.40 2.55 -17.36
N ILE A 39 -9.12 1.69 -16.64
CA ILE A 39 -9.02 0.23 -16.79
C ILE A 39 -10.43 -0.36 -16.86
N MET A 40 -10.60 -1.41 -17.65
CA MET A 40 -11.75 -2.32 -17.59
C MET A 40 -11.31 -3.63 -16.95
N ALA A 41 -11.99 -4.06 -15.89
CA ALA A 41 -11.66 -5.25 -15.12
C ALA A 41 -12.94 -6.00 -14.72
N ALA A 42 -12.91 -7.33 -14.80
CA ALA A 42 -14.01 -8.20 -14.40
C ALA A 42 -14.07 -8.37 -12.87
N GLU A 43 -15.18 -8.89 -12.35
CA GLU A 43 -15.24 -9.30 -10.94
C GLU A 43 -14.25 -10.43 -10.67
N GLY A 44 -13.48 -10.30 -9.59
CA GLY A 44 -12.39 -11.20 -9.23
C GLY A 44 -11.03 -10.81 -9.82
N ASP A 45 -10.97 -9.89 -10.80
CA ASP A 45 -9.69 -9.39 -11.30
C ASP A 45 -8.96 -8.57 -10.23
N THR A 46 -7.63 -8.51 -10.33
CA THR A 46 -6.79 -7.71 -9.43
C THR A 46 -6.14 -6.55 -10.18
N VAL A 47 -6.24 -5.34 -9.62
CA VAL A 47 -5.50 -4.15 -10.08
C VAL A 47 -4.28 -3.95 -9.20
N ILE A 48 -3.10 -3.97 -9.81
CA ILE A 48 -1.78 -3.87 -9.16
C ILE A 48 -1.19 -2.49 -9.44
N PHE A 49 -1.05 -1.68 -8.41
CA PHE A 49 -0.42 -0.37 -8.46
C PHE A 49 1.08 -0.51 -8.16
N LYS A 50 1.91 -0.13 -9.15
CA LYS A 50 3.38 -0.15 -9.07
C LYS A 50 3.93 1.27 -9.02
N PHE A 51 4.66 1.59 -7.97
CA PHE A 51 5.07 2.96 -7.69
C PHE A 51 6.41 3.28 -8.36
N TRP A 52 6.40 4.32 -9.18
CA TRP A 52 7.59 4.93 -9.76
C TRP A 52 8.16 6.00 -8.82
N PRO A 53 9.35 6.54 -9.10
CA PRO A 53 10.03 7.56 -8.31
C PRO A 53 9.13 8.73 -7.86
N LYS A 54 9.57 9.39 -6.79
CA LYS A 54 8.87 10.36 -5.94
C LYS A 54 8.02 9.67 -4.87
N ASN A 55 7.27 10.46 -4.11
CA ASN A 55 6.32 9.96 -3.14
C ASN A 55 4.92 10.00 -3.74
N HIS A 56 4.26 8.85 -3.85
CA HIS A 56 2.90 8.76 -4.36
C HIS A 56 2.04 7.89 -3.46
N SER A 57 0.75 7.93 -3.71
CA SER A 57 -0.25 7.13 -3.02
C SER A 57 -1.44 6.88 -3.93
N VAL A 58 -2.33 5.98 -3.51
CA VAL A 58 -3.59 5.68 -4.17
C VAL A 58 -4.68 5.63 -3.10
N ALA A 59 -5.61 6.57 -3.17
CA ALA A 59 -6.81 6.60 -2.33
C ALA A 59 -8.05 6.52 -3.21
N GLN A 60 -9.06 5.80 -2.75
CA GLN A 60 -10.37 5.81 -3.39
C GLN A 60 -11.10 7.12 -3.09
N ALA A 61 -11.77 7.66 -4.10
CA ALA A 61 -12.63 8.83 -4.03
C ALA A 61 -14.04 8.49 -4.53
N THR A 62 -15.00 9.36 -4.23
CA THR A 62 -16.26 9.37 -4.97
C THR A 62 -16.11 10.25 -6.21
N PHE A 63 -16.87 9.98 -7.27
CA PHE A 63 -16.86 10.83 -8.46
C PHE A 63 -17.16 12.31 -8.14
N ALA A 64 -18.04 12.57 -7.16
CA ALA A 64 -18.46 13.92 -6.78
C ALA A 64 -17.38 14.70 -6.01
N ASN A 65 -16.47 14.00 -5.32
CA ASN A 65 -15.46 14.61 -4.47
C ASN A 65 -14.06 14.07 -4.83
N PRO A 66 -13.49 14.45 -5.99
CA PRO A 66 -12.09 14.16 -6.26
C PRO A 66 -11.19 14.82 -5.21
N CYS A 67 -10.00 14.26 -5.01
CA CYS A 67 -9.02 14.73 -4.03
C CYS A 67 -9.46 14.63 -2.56
N GLN A 68 -10.56 13.90 -2.30
CA GLN A 68 -11.10 13.65 -0.97
C GLN A 68 -11.33 12.14 -0.79
N PRO A 69 -11.01 11.59 0.39
CA PRO A 69 -11.11 10.16 0.61
C PRO A 69 -12.58 9.73 0.68
N MET A 70 -12.92 8.67 -0.03
CA MET A 70 -14.21 8.02 0.11
C MET A 70 -14.32 7.35 1.49
N ASN A 71 -15.46 7.49 2.16
CA ASN A 71 -15.71 6.79 3.41
C ASN A 71 -15.67 5.28 3.18
N ASN A 72 -14.90 4.54 4.00
CA ASN A 72 -14.62 3.11 3.81
C ASN A 72 -13.97 2.76 2.45
N GLY A 73 -13.37 3.73 1.77
CA GLY A 73 -12.60 3.51 0.55
C GLY A 73 -11.24 2.88 0.85
N PHE A 74 -10.59 2.36 -0.19
CA PHE A 74 -9.25 1.82 -0.05
C PHE A 74 -8.18 2.92 0.08
N TRP A 75 -7.05 2.56 0.67
CA TRP A 75 -5.90 3.45 0.88
C TRP A 75 -4.58 2.69 0.85
N SER A 76 -3.69 3.02 -0.09
CA SER A 76 -2.38 2.38 -0.19
C SER A 76 -1.38 2.82 0.89
N GLY A 77 -1.59 4.00 1.49
CA GLY A 77 -0.49 4.71 2.15
C GLY A 77 0.44 5.40 1.14
N PHE A 78 1.43 6.12 1.65
CA PHE A 78 2.49 6.70 0.83
C PHE A 78 3.58 5.67 0.56
N VAL A 79 4.01 5.58 -0.71
CA VAL A 79 5.12 4.72 -1.13
C VAL A 79 6.22 5.61 -1.73
N PRO A 80 7.21 6.03 -0.93
CA PRO A 80 8.32 6.85 -1.40
C PRO A 80 9.35 6.01 -2.16
N THR A 81 9.68 6.44 -3.38
CA THR A 81 10.68 5.77 -4.22
C THR A 81 11.72 6.79 -4.70
N SER A 82 13.01 6.52 -4.49
CA SER A 82 14.11 7.43 -4.86
C SER A 82 14.85 7.04 -6.13
N ASP A 83 14.84 5.76 -6.51
CA ASP A 83 15.58 5.25 -7.67
C ASP A 83 14.82 5.53 -8.97
N ALA A 84 15.29 6.53 -9.73
CA ALA A 84 14.70 6.96 -11.00
C ALA A 84 14.48 5.84 -12.03
N GLU A 85 15.28 4.77 -11.94
CA GLU A 85 15.33 3.69 -12.92
C GLU A 85 14.50 2.47 -12.53
N LYS A 86 13.98 2.42 -11.30
CA LYS A 86 13.27 1.25 -10.76
C LYS A 86 11.92 1.62 -10.15
N VAL A 87 10.97 0.69 -10.28
CA VAL A 87 9.75 0.71 -9.50
C VAL A 87 10.05 0.29 -8.06
N ALA A 88 9.24 0.76 -7.10
CA ALA A 88 9.28 0.30 -5.72
C ALA A 88 9.12 -1.23 -5.63
N THR A 89 9.74 -1.82 -4.61
CA THR A 89 9.45 -3.21 -4.19
C THR A 89 8.07 -3.32 -3.54
N THR A 90 7.54 -2.21 -3.04
CA THR A 90 6.19 -2.08 -2.49
C THR A 90 5.15 -1.94 -3.60
N THR A 91 4.11 -2.77 -3.56
CA THR A 91 2.95 -2.67 -4.45
C THR A 91 1.66 -2.65 -3.65
N PHE A 92 0.65 -1.95 -4.17
CA PHE A 92 -0.69 -1.97 -3.62
C PHE A 92 -1.62 -2.70 -4.59
N THR A 93 -2.36 -3.68 -4.11
CA THR A 93 -3.28 -4.47 -4.93
C THR A 93 -4.71 -4.31 -4.46
N TYR A 94 -5.63 -4.17 -5.42
CA TYR A 94 -7.07 -4.07 -5.18
C TYR A 94 -7.80 -5.16 -5.98
N GLU A 95 -8.59 -5.98 -5.31
CA GLU A 95 -9.47 -6.96 -5.95
C GLU A 95 -10.80 -6.28 -6.35
N VAL A 96 -11.19 -6.43 -7.61
CA VAL A 96 -12.44 -5.90 -8.13
C VAL A 96 -13.59 -6.79 -7.67
N THR A 97 -14.32 -6.34 -6.65
CA THR A 97 -15.44 -7.09 -6.07
C THR A 97 -16.81 -6.76 -6.68
N ASN A 98 -16.89 -5.67 -7.44
CA ASN A 98 -18.09 -5.27 -8.18
C ASN A 98 -17.69 -4.56 -9.47
N ALA A 99 -17.79 -5.23 -10.61
CA ALA A 99 -17.36 -4.67 -11.89
C ALA A 99 -18.35 -3.64 -12.46
N SER A 100 -19.58 -3.63 -11.96
CA SER A 100 -20.62 -2.68 -12.38
C SER A 100 -20.53 -1.33 -11.66
N ALA A 101 -19.70 -1.23 -10.62
CA ALA A 101 -19.50 -0.01 -9.85
C ALA A 101 -18.17 0.67 -10.26
N PRO A 102 -18.20 1.88 -10.86
CA PRO A 102 -16.98 2.61 -11.17
C PRO A 102 -16.21 3.01 -9.92
N ILE A 103 -14.90 2.77 -9.93
CA ILE A 103 -14.01 3.04 -8.81
C ILE A 103 -13.09 4.18 -9.20
N TRP A 104 -13.26 5.33 -8.55
CA TRP A 104 -12.47 6.53 -8.79
C TRP A 104 -11.34 6.61 -7.77
N PHE A 105 -10.15 6.99 -8.21
CA PHE A 105 -9.00 7.06 -7.32
C PHE A 105 -8.08 8.23 -7.67
N TYR A 106 -7.26 8.63 -6.70
CA TYR A 106 -6.37 9.78 -6.80
C TYR A 106 -5.09 9.60 -5.98
N CYS A 107 -4.08 10.40 -6.30
CA CYS A 107 -2.87 10.52 -5.48
C CYS A 107 -3.01 11.66 -4.47
N THR A 108 -2.78 11.36 -3.20
CA THR A 108 -2.99 12.31 -2.09
C THR A 108 -1.77 13.19 -1.81
N GLN A 109 -0.67 12.98 -2.52
CA GLN A 109 0.56 13.74 -2.33
C GLN A 109 0.40 15.19 -2.81
N GLY A 110 0.58 16.17 -1.92
CA GLY A 110 0.62 17.59 -2.27
C GLY A 110 -0.49 18.01 -3.23
N MET A 111 -0.13 18.58 -4.38
CA MET A 111 -1.07 18.95 -5.44
C MET A 111 -1.19 17.91 -6.57
N HIS A 112 -0.78 16.65 -6.37
CA HIS A 112 -0.78 15.64 -7.44
C HIS A 112 -2.18 15.42 -8.01
N CYS A 113 -3.19 15.31 -7.15
CA CYS A 113 -4.58 15.18 -7.58
C CYS A 113 -5.05 16.36 -8.43
N GLN A 114 -4.84 17.59 -7.94
CA GLN A 114 -5.20 18.81 -8.67
C GLN A 114 -4.41 18.97 -9.98
N ASN A 115 -3.20 18.43 -10.04
CA ASN A 115 -2.40 18.41 -11.27
C ASN A 115 -2.82 17.28 -12.24
N GLY A 116 -3.89 16.55 -11.94
CA GLY A 116 -4.50 15.56 -12.82
C GLY A 116 -4.10 14.11 -12.54
N MET A 117 -3.44 13.84 -11.42
CA MET A 117 -3.09 12.47 -10.99
C MET A 117 -4.32 11.79 -10.36
N VAL A 118 -5.24 11.41 -11.24
CA VAL A 118 -6.49 10.71 -10.94
C VAL A 118 -6.73 9.60 -11.96
N GLY A 119 -7.49 8.58 -11.59
CA GLY A 119 -7.85 7.48 -12.48
C GLY A 119 -9.17 6.82 -12.12
N VAL A 120 -9.56 5.84 -12.94
CA VAL A 120 -10.81 5.10 -12.80
C VAL A 120 -10.67 3.63 -13.20
N ILE A 121 -11.27 2.72 -12.42
CA ILE A 121 -11.53 1.34 -12.81
C ILE A 121 -13.01 1.25 -13.18
N ASN A 122 -13.31 0.58 -14.30
CA ASN A 122 -14.66 0.39 -14.85
C ASN A 122 -15.43 1.71 -15.01
N PRO A 123 -14.92 2.68 -15.80
CA PRO A 123 -15.66 3.91 -16.07
C PRO A 123 -17.01 3.62 -16.73
N PRO A 124 -18.04 4.44 -16.46
CA PRO A 124 -19.30 4.39 -17.18
C PRO A 124 -19.06 4.51 -18.70
N GLN A 125 -19.70 3.63 -19.47
CA GLN A 125 -19.61 3.63 -20.93
C GLN A 125 -20.42 4.76 -21.57
N SER A 126 -21.28 5.43 -20.80
CA SER A 126 -22.12 6.54 -21.24
C SER A 126 -22.44 7.50 -20.09
N GLY A 127 -22.95 8.68 -20.45
CA GLY A 127 -23.34 9.72 -19.49
C GLY A 127 -22.20 10.67 -19.12
N ALA A 128 -22.48 11.56 -18.16
CA ALA A 128 -21.59 12.66 -17.80
C ALA A 128 -20.44 12.27 -16.85
N ARG A 129 -20.46 11.05 -16.29
CA ARG A 129 -19.47 10.59 -15.30
C ARG A 129 -18.22 10.02 -15.98
N THR A 130 -17.50 10.87 -16.71
CA THR A 130 -16.30 10.49 -17.47
C THR A 130 -15.02 10.76 -16.70
N LEU A 131 -13.91 10.12 -17.09
CA LEU A 131 -12.58 10.43 -16.54
C LEU A 131 -12.18 11.89 -16.75
N GLU A 132 -12.56 12.48 -17.88
CA GLU A 132 -12.29 13.89 -18.16
C GLU A 132 -13.06 14.83 -17.22
N ALA A 133 -14.32 14.52 -16.93
CA ALA A 133 -15.10 15.25 -15.93
C ALA A 133 -14.48 15.12 -14.54
N PHE A 134 -14.00 13.92 -14.17
CA PHE A 134 -13.32 13.71 -12.89
C PHE A 134 -12.00 14.48 -12.80
N LYS A 135 -11.18 14.49 -13.86
CA LYS A 135 -9.95 15.30 -13.97
C LYS A 135 -10.24 16.80 -13.86
N THR A 136 -11.30 17.26 -14.50
CA THR A 136 -11.72 18.68 -14.46
C THR A 136 -12.13 19.08 -13.05
N ALA A 137 -12.93 18.26 -12.37
CA ALA A 137 -13.32 18.48 -10.99
C ALA A 137 -12.12 18.41 -10.02
N ALA A 138 -11.17 17.49 -10.26
CA ALA A 138 -9.95 17.37 -9.46
C ALA A 138 -9.08 18.62 -9.54
N LYS A 139 -8.90 19.19 -10.74
CA LYS A 139 -8.18 20.46 -10.95
C LYS A 139 -8.80 21.64 -10.19
N ALA A 140 -10.11 21.60 -9.99
CA ALA A 140 -10.85 22.62 -9.26
C ALA A 140 -10.93 22.36 -7.73
N ALA A 141 -10.42 21.23 -7.24
CA ALA A 141 -10.49 20.89 -5.83
C ALA A 141 -9.62 21.84 -4.98
N THR A 142 -10.20 22.35 -3.90
CA THR A 142 -9.53 23.33 -3.01
C THR A 142 -8.48 22.70 -2.10
N GLY A 143 -8.46 21.37 -1.97
CA GLY A 143 -7.53 20.64 -1.13
C GLY A 143 -7.34 19.20 -1.58
N ASN A 144 -6.25 18.60 -1.15
CA ASN A 144 -5.93 17.19 -1.36
C ASN A 144 -5.78 16.51 0.00
N VAL A 145 -6.71 15.61 0.33
CA VAL A 145 -6.80 15.03 1.66
C VAL A 145 -6.38 13.56 1.60
N SER A 146 -5.54 13.15 2.55
CA SER A 146 -5.18 11.73 2.70
C SER A 146 -6.18 11.03 3.64
N PRO A 147 -6.55 9.76 3.38
CA PRO A 147 -7.26 8.95 4.36
C PRO A 147 -6.49 8.87 5.69
N THR A 148 -7.24 8.77 6.80
CA THR A 148 -6.69 8.50 8.14
C THR A 148 -6.67 7.02 8.51
N SER A 149 -7.19 6.16 7.62
CA SER A 149 -7.14 4.71 7.78
C SER A 149 -5.71 4.18 7.66
N THR A 150 -5.47 2.96 8.15
CA THR A 150 -4.18 2.29 8.03
C THR A 150 -3.82 2.06 6.56
N ALA A 151 -2.54 2.23 6.21
CA ALA A 151 -2.05 1.89 4.87
C ALA A 151 -2.37 0.42 4.53
N GLY A 152 -2.82 0.17 3.30
CA GLY A 152 -3.31 -1.13 2.85
C GLY A 152 -4.81 -1.36 3.09
N THR A 153 -5.52 -0.46 3.77
CA THR A 153 -6.98 -0.62 3.97
C THR A 153 -7.70 -0.79 2.64
N GLY A 154 -8.63 -1.75 2.55
CA GLY A 154 -9.43 -2.01 1.34
C GLY A 154 -8.67 -2.65 0.18
N GLY A 155 -7.41 -3.04 0.39
CA GLY A 155 -6.60 -3.80 -0.56
C GLY A 155 -5.50 -4.56 0.18
N ASN A 156 -4.36 -4.76 -0.48
CA ASN A 156 -3.18 -5.35 0.13
C ASN A 156 -1.93 -4.56 -0.25
N LEU A 157 -1.14 -4.18 0.74
CA LEU A 157 0.15 -3.52 0.54
C LEU A 157 1.25 -4.56 0.78
N THR A 158 2.01 -4.90 -0.25
CA THR A 158 3.03 -5.95 -0.19
C THR A 158 4.38 -5.38 -0.54
N GLU A 159 5.41 -5.72 0.24
CA GLU A 159 6.79 -5.48 -0.13
C GLU A 159 7.41 -6.79 -0.62
N SER A 160 7.97 -6.78 -1.82
CA SER A 160 8.75 -7.91 -2.30
C SER A 160 10.16 -7.83 -1.73
N ASP A 161 10.49 -8.72 -0.80
CA ASP A 161 11.86 -8.89 -0.32
C ASP A 161 12.75 -9.33 -1.49
N ASN A 162 13.61 -8.45 -1.98
CA ASN A 162 14.77 -8.86 -2.79
C ASN A 162 15.83 -9.46 -1.85
N SER A 163 15.47 -10.53 -1.14
CA SER A 163 16.42 -11.34 -0.42
C SER A 163 17.13 -12.22 -1.45
N THR A 164 18.37 -11.86 -1.79
CA THR A 164 19.34 -12.82 -2.29
C THR A 164 19.44 -13.92 -1.25
N SER A 165 18.84 -15.07 -1.53
CA SER A 165 18.97 -16.27 -0.71
C SER A 165 20.45 -16.62 -0.56
N THR A 166 21.03 -16.26 0.57
CA THR A 166 22.26 -16.89 1.04
C THR A 166 21.78 -18.12 1.78
N GLU A 167 22.02 -19.30 1.20
CA GLU A 167 21.70 -20.58 1.85
C GLU A 167 22.30 -20.63 3.26
N PRO A 168 21.55 -21.05 4.30
CA PRO A 168 22.18 -21.46 5.53
C PRO A 168 22.71 -22.89 5.34
N SER A 169 24.03 -23.03 5.20
CA SER A 169 24.70 -24.31 5.43
C SER A 169 24.45 -24.73 6.88
N GLY A 170 23.64 -25.77 7.06
CA GLY A 170 23.38 -26.38 8.35
C GLY A 170 24.57 -27.22 8.83
N SER A 171 24.92 -27.04 10.10
CA SER A 171 25.52 -28.10 10.93
C SER A 171 25.14 -27.83 12.38
N PRO A 172 24.59 -28.82 13.12
CA PRO A 172 24.22 -28.64 14.51
C PRO A 172 25.43 -28.92 15.40
N SER A 173 25.63 -28.12 16.43
CA SER A 173 26.51 -28.48 17.55
C SER A 173 25.88 -28.02 18.84
N SER A 174 25.43 -29.02 19.59
CA SER A 174 24.88 -28.95 20.94
C SER A 174 26.01 -28.81 21.96
N SER A 175 25.86 -27.92 22.93
CA SER A 175 26.41 -28.13 24.29
C SER A 175 25.82 -27.15 25.29
N SER A 176 25.32 -27.76 26.35
CA SER A 176 24.64 -27.23 27.53
C SER A 176 25.56 -26.49 28.52
N SER A 177 24.93 -25.59 29.26
CA SER A 177 25.44 -24.72 30.32
C SER A 177 26.04 -25.45 31.54
N ALA A 178 27.12 -24.90 32.11
CA ALA A 178 27.42 -24.89 33.56
C ALA A 178 28.54 -23.88 33.87
N PRO A 179 28.41 -23.01 34.89
CA PRO A 179 29.57 -22.40 35.54
C PRO A 179 29.78 -23.04 36.91
N GLN A 180 31.02 -23.44 37.20
CA GLN A 180 31.44 -23.88 38.52
C GLN A 180 32.71 -23.10 38.92
N ALA A 181 32.68 -22.57 40.14
CA ALA A 181 33.63 -21.62 40.68
C ALA A 181 34.67 -22.30 41.58
N THR A 182 35.93 -21.82 41.53
CA THR A 182 37.00 -21.88 42.56
C THR A 182 38.13 -20.95 42.08
N GLY A 183 38.78 -20.03 42.80
CA GLY A 183 38.72 -19.51 44.17
C GLY A 183 39.91 -18.54 44.37
N ALA A 184 39.72 -17.51 45.24
CA ALA A 184 40.66 -16.73 46.10
C ALA A 184 42.03 -16.23 45.56
N ALA A 185 42.65 -15.11 45.97
CA ALA A 185 42.56 -14.22 47.15
C ALA A 185 43.18 -12.84 46.78
N SER A 186 42.55 -11.70 47.12
CA SER A 186 42.82 -10.81 48.29
C SER A 186 44.00 -9.83 48.16
N HIS A 187 43.69 -8.54 48.00
CA HIS A 187 44.46 -7.44 48.63
C HIS A 187 43.51 -6.35 49.13
N VAL A 188 43.88 -5.80 50.28
CA VAL A 188 43.09 -5.01 51.24
C VAL A 188 43.32 -3.50 51.02
N ALA A 189 42.31 -2.70 51.39
CA ALA A 189 42.39 -1.41 52.11
C ALA A 189 41.71 -0.23 51.39
N GLY A 190 40.80 0.44 52.12
CA GLY A 190 40.52 1.86 51.89
C GLY A 190 39.06 2.27 52.05
N SER A 191 38.58 2.36 53.30
CA SER A 191 37.32 3.01 53.67
C SER A 191 37.35 4.52 53.43
N ALA A 192 36.27 5.12 52.91
CA ALA A 192 35.83 6.47 53.29
C ALA A 192 34.38 6.72 52.84
N LEU A 193 33.52 6.91 53.84
CA LEU A 193 32.16 7.46 53.76
C LEU A 193 32.24 8.96 53.46
N PHE A 194 31.39 9.48 52.58
CA PHE A 194 30.89 10.86 52.70
C PHE A 194 29.42 10.95 52.28
N ALA A 195 28.65 11.53 53.20
CA ALA A 195 27.24 11.85 53.13
C ALA A 195 27.05 13.32 52.73
N GLY A 196 25.83 13.66 52.30
CA GLY A 196 25.34 15.04 52.12
C GLY A 196 25.18 15.44 50.65
N LEU A 197 24.17 16.20 50.23
CA LEU A 197 23.27 17.07 50.98
C LEU A 197 22.02 17.35 50.13
N ALA A 198 20.90 17.60 50.83
CA ALA A 198 19.63 18.04 50.29
C ALA A 198 19.67 19.42 49.62
N GLY A 199 18.73 19.66 48.70
CA GLY A 199 18.48 20.97 48.11
C GLY A 199 17.06 21.06 47.57
N ALA A 200 16.09 21.27 48.47
CA ALA A 200 14.74 21.70 48.14
C ALA A 200 14.75 23.22 47.89
N PHE A 201 14.09 23.68 46.82
CA PHE A 201 13.65 25.06 46.70
C PHE A 201 12.21 25.10 46.19
N THR A 202 11.32 25.43 47.12
CA THR A 202 9.93 25.82 46.89
C THR A 202 9.83 27.33 46.66
N PHE A 203 8.79 27.74 45.92
CA PHE A 203 8.01 28.98 46.10
C PHE A 203 8.45 30.25 45.34
N PHE A 204 7.64 30.70 44.37
CA PHE A 204 6.77 31.89 44.55
C PHE A 204 5.70 31.98 43.44
N MET A 205 4.44 32.21 43.84
CA MET A 205 3.31 32.54 42.97
C MET A 205 3.42 33.97 42.44
N LEU A 206 3.07 34.18 41.18
CA LEU A 206 2.30 35.31 40.67
C LEU A 206 1.61 34.88 39.37
#